data_AF-A0A366EKA3-F1
#
_entry.id   AF-A0A366EKA3-F1
#
_cell.length_a   1.000
_cell.length_b   1.000
_cell.length_c   1.000
_cell.angle_alpha   90.00
_cell.angle_beta   90.00
_cell.angle_gamma   90.00
#
_symmetry.space_group_name_H-M   'P 1'
#
loop_
_entity.id
_entity.type
_entity.pdbx_description
1 polymer ?
#
loop_
_entity_poly.entity_id
_entity_poly.type
_entity_poly.pdbx_seq_one_letter_code
_entity_poly.pdbx_strand_id
1 'polypeptide(L)'
;MEAFFYLFNILIAIYLFIDAQKHNKNKWLWAILGLIFSFITLGIYWILTGKKVLGWVLTIAAIIWTILGVVGVVAVGLFKAFN
;
A
#
# COMPACT_ATOMS: atom_id res chain seq x y z
N MET A 1 13.90 11.25 6.29
CA MET A 1 12.82 10.26 6.48
C MET A 1 12.01 10.05 5.21
N GLU A 2 11.76 11.07 4.40
CA GLU A 2 10.90 10.95 3.20
C GLU A 2 11.52 10.15 2.04
N ALA A 3 12.84 10.24 1.83
CA ALA A 3 13.53 9.49 0.79
C ALA A 3 13.35 7.96 0.91
N PHE A 4 13.27 7.43 2.15
CA PHE A 4 13.03 6.01 2.38
C PHE A 4 11.63 5.60 1.93
N PHE A 5 10.62 6.46 2.11
CA PHE A 5 9.24 6.19 1.71
C PHE A 5 9.10 6.07 0.19
N TYR A 6 9.74 6.97 -0.55
CA TYR A 6 9.79 6.90 -2.01
C TYR A 6 10.54 5.65 -2.50
N LEU A 7 11.63 5.28 -1.83
CA LEU A 7 12.36 4.04 -2.12
C LEU A 7 11.47 2.80 -1.94
N PHE A 8 10.69 2.73 -0.85
CA PHE A 8 9.77 1.61 -0.63
C PHE A 8 8.68 1.52 -1.71
N ASN A 9 8.10 2.64 -2.13
CA ASN A 9 7.10 2.64 -3.21
C ASN A 9 7.69 2.16 -4.54
N ILE A 10 8.92 2.58 -4.86
CA ILE A 10 9.63 2.12 -6.05
C ILE A 10 9.92 0.63 -5.97
N LEU A 11 10.41 0.14 -4.83
CA LEU A 11 10.68 -1.30 -4.62
C LEU A 11 9.41 -2.15 -4.76
N ILE A 12 8.29 -1.68 -4.21
CA ILE A 12 6.98 -2.34 -4.33
C ILE A 12 6.53 -2.38 -5.79
N ALA A 13 6.69 -1.28 -6.52
CA ALA A 13 6.34 -1.20 -7.94
C ALA A 13 7.20 -2.14 -8.80
N ILE A 14 8.50 -2.22 -8.54
CA ILE A 14 9.41 -3.16 -9.21
C ILE A 14 9.02 -4.60 -8.89
N TYR A 15 8.73 -4.91 -7.62
CA TYR A 15 8.26 -6.23 -7.20
C TYR A 15 6.98 -6.63 -7.95
N LEU A 16 5.99 -5.74 -7.99
CA LEU A 16 4.73 -5.96 -8.71
C LEU A 16 4.94 -6.11 -10.22
N PHE A 17 5.86 -5.34 -10.81
CA PHE A 17 6.17 -5.45 -12.24
C PHE A 17 6.75 -6.82 -12.61
N ILE A 18 7.73 -7.29 -11.83
CA ILE A 18 8.40 -8.58 -12.05
C ILE A 18 7.45 -9.74 -11.77
N ASP A 19 6.69 -9.66 -10.68
CA ASP A 19 5.83 -10.75 -10.26
C ASP A 19 4.57 -10.85 -11.14
N ALA A 20 4.01 -9.72 -11.60
CA ALA A 20 2.86 -9.70 -12.50
C ALA A 20 3.15 -10.38 -13.83
N GLN A 21 4.41 -10.28 -14.30
CA GLN A 21 4.86 -11.01 -15.49
C GLN A 21 4.74 -12.53 -15.31
N LYS A 22 5.06 -13.04 -14.13
CA LYS A 22 5.03 -14.48 -13.83
C LYS A 22 3.61 -15.02 -13.73
N HIS A 23 2.65 -14.16 -13.42
CA HIS A 23 1.24 -14.51 -13.25
C HIS A 23 0.36 -14.17 -14.47
N ASN A 24 0.96 -13.90 -15.64
CA ASN A 24 0.24 -13.48 -16.87
C ASN A 24 -0.71 -12.28 -16.66
N LYS A 25 -0.34 -11.34 -15.79
CA LYS A 25 -1.07 -10.09 -15.55
C LYS A 25 -0.37 -8.93 -16.24
N ASN A 26 -1.11 -7.83 -16.47
CA ASN A 26 -0.53 -6.62 -17.06
C ASN A 26 0.45 -5.96 -16.06
N LYS A 27 1.74 -6.06 -16.36
CA LYS A 27 2.85 -5.60 -15.50
C LYS A 27 2.81 -4.09 -15.26
N TRP A 28 2.49 -3.32 -16.29
CA TRP A 28 2.44 -1.86 -16.22
C TRP A 28 1.31 -1.37 -15.34
N LEU A 29 0.15 -2.03 -15.43
CA LEU A 29 -1.00 -1.72 -14.57
C LEU A 29 -0.64 -1.92 -13.08
N TRP A 30 -0.06 -3.06 -12.74
CA TRP A 30 0.32 -3.37 -11.36
C TRP A 30 1.46 -2.50 -10.83
N ALA A 31 2.42 -2.14 -11.68
CA ALA A 31 3.51 -1.22 -11.31
C ALA A 31 3.00 0.20 -11.02
N ILE A 32 2.14 0.74 -11.87
CA ILE A 32 1.55 2.08 -11.68
C ILE A 32 0.66 2.11 -10.44
N LEU A 33 -0.19 1.08 -10.25
CA LEU A 33 -0.99 0.96 -9.03
C LEU A 33 -0.10 0.84 -7.80
N GLY A 34 1.00 0.09 -7.87
CA GLY A 34 1.99 -0.06 -6.81
C GLY A 34 2.68 1.26 -6.44
N LEU A 35 2.94 2.14 -7.40
CA LEU A 35 3.50 3.46 -7.11
C LEU A 35 2.52 4.37 -6.37
N ILE A 36 1.22 4.32 -6.75
CA ILE A 36 0.20 5.24 -6.22
C ILE A 36 -0.34 4.74 -4.87
N PHE A 37 -0.66 3.46 -4.77
CA PHE A 37 -1.36 2.87 -3.62
C PHE A 37 -0.50 1.87 -2.83
N SER A 38 0.74 1.61 -3.26
CA SER A 38 1.78 0.94 -2.48
C SER A 38 1.32 -0.37 -1.82
N PHE A 39 1.31 -0.42 -0.48
CA PHE A 39 0.93 -1.57 0.31
C PHE A 39 -0.49 -2.09 0.03
N ILE A 40 -1.44 -1.20 -0.31
CA ILE A 40 -2.82 -1.61 -0.63
C ILE A 40 -2.82 -2.44 -1.92
N THR A 41 -2.13 -1.95 -2.96
CA THR A 41 -2.00 -2.69 -4.22
C THR A 41 -1.27 -4.01 -4.02
N LEU A 42 -0.22 -4.04 -3.20
CA LEU A 42 0.51 -5.27 -2.93
C LEU A 42 -0.37 -6.31 -2.22
N GLY A 43 -1.20 -5.89 -1.26
CA GLY A 43 -2.14 -6.78 -0.58
C GLY A 43 -3.21 -7.33 -1.52
N ILE A 44 -3.84 -6.47 -2.33
CA ILE A 44 -4.83 -6.88 -3.34
C ILE A 44 -4.19 -7.83 -4.37
N TYR A 45 -2.98 -7.51 -4.82
CA TYR A 45 -2.24 -8.35 -5.74
C TYR A 45 -2.00 -9.75 -5.18
N TRP A 46 -1.58 -9.86 -3.91
CA TRP A 46 -1.42 -11.15 -3.22
C TRP A 46 -2.73 -11.93 -3.03
N ILE A 47 -3.86 -11.25 -2.86
CA ILE A 47 -5.17 -11.90 -2.85
C ILE A 47 -5.45 -12.55 -4.22
N LEU A 48 -5.12 -11.85 -5.30
CA LEU A 48 -5.36 -12.30 -6.67
C LEU A 48 -4.35 -13.37 -7.15
N THR A 49 -3.11 -13.37 -6.65
CA THR A 49 -2.08 -14.37 -7.01
C THR A 49 -2.12 -15.63 -6.16
N GLY A 50 -3.13 -15.78 -5.29
CA GLY A 50 -3.38 -17.01 -4.53
C GLY A 50 -2.81 -17.01 -3.12
N LYS A 51 -2.05 -15.98 -2.71
CA LYS A 51 -1.61 -15.78 -1.31
C LYS A 51 -2.69 -15.06 -0.49
N LYS A 52 -3.92 -15.60 -0.51
CA LYS A 52 -5.12 -14.96 0.06
C LYS A 52 -4.93 -14.50 1.50
N VAL A 53 -4.40 -15.35 2.38
CA VAL A 53 -4.23 -15.01 3.81
C VAL A 53 -3.27 -13.84 4.00
N LEU A 54 -2.07 -13.91 3.39
CA LEU A 54 -1.08 -12.84 3.49
C LEU A 54 -1.57 -11.53 2.86
N GLY A 55 -2.28 -11.62 1.72
CA GLY A 55 -2.87 -10.47 1.06
C GLY A 55 -3.94 -9.80 1.94
N TRP A 56 -4.86 -10.56 2.53
CA TRP A 56 -5.87 -10.03 3.44
C TRP A 56 -5.26 -9.41 4.70
N VAL A 57 -4.29 -10.07 5.33
CA VAL A 57 -3.58 -9.53 6.50
C VAL A 57 -2.93 -8.19 6.16
N LEU A 58 -2.22 -8.12 5.03
CA LEU A 58 -1.54 -6.89 4.62
C LEU A 58 -2.54 -5.77 4.29
N THR A 59 -3.61 -6.08 3.54
CA THR A 59 -4.65 -5.12 3.19
C THR A 59 -5.35 -4.58 4.44
N ILE A 60 -5.76 -5.45 5.37
CA ILE A 60 -6.43 -5.03 6.61
C ILE A 60 -5.48 -4.19 7.47
N ALA A 61 -4.23 -4.60 7.62
CA ALA A 61 -3.24 -3.83 8.37
C ALA A 61 -3.03 -2.42 7.75
N ALA A 62 -2.94 -2.33 6.42
CA ALA A 62 -2.80 -1.05 5.72
C ALA A 62 -4.04 -0.15 5.91
N ILE A 63 -5.24 -0.72 5.87
CA ILE A 63 -6.50 0.01 6.11
C ILE A 63 -6.54 0.54 7.55
N ILE A 64 -6.24 -0.30 8.54
CA ILE A 64 -6.24 0.10 9.96
C ILE A 64 -5.22 1.23 10.19
N TRP A 65 -4.00 1.07 9.66
CA TRP A 65 -2.96 2.09 9.78
C TRP A 65 -3.40 3.43 9.18
N THR A 66 -4.03 3.39 8.01
CA THR A 66 -4.54 4.59 7.34
C THR A 66 -5.62 5.27 8.18
N ILE A 67 -6.59 4.51 8.71
CA ILE A 67 -7.65 5.05 9.58
C ILE A 67 -7.06 5.69 10.83
N LEU A 68 -6.15 5.00 11.53
CA LEU A 68 -5.50 5.53 12.73
C LEU A 68 -4.70 6.81 12.44
N GLY A 69 -3.99 6.85 11.31
CA GLY A 69 -3.26 8.04 10.87
C GLY A 69 -4.20 9.22 10.64
N VAL A 70 -5.31 9.02 9.93
CA VAL A 70 -6.30 10.08 9.68
C VAL A 70 -6.94 10.56 10.97
N VAL A 71 -7.39 9.64 11.84
CA VAL A 71 -7.98 9.98 13.14
C VAL A 71 -6.98 10.75 14.01
N GLY A 72 -5.72 10.34 14.04
CA GLY A 72 -4.67 11.02 14.79
C GLY A 72 -4.42 12.45 14.28
N VAL A 73 -4.31 12.64 12.97
CA VAL A 73 -4.12 13.97 12.36
C VAL A 73 -5.31 14.89 12.66
N VAL A 74 -6.54 14.37 12.50
CA VAL A 74 -7.76 15.13 12.80
C VAL A 74 -7.83 15.48 14.28
N ALA A 75 -7.58 14.52 15.19
CA ALA A 75 -7.60 14.76 16.63
C ALA A 75 -6.58 15.81 17.06
N VAL A 76 -5.34 15.74 16.55
CA VAL A 76 -4.30 16.74 16.83
C VAL A 76 -4.66 18.11 16.25
N GLY A 77 -5.22 18.14 15.04
CA GLY A 77 -5.68 19.37 14.39
C GLY A 77 -6.79 20.05 15.20
N LEU A 78 -7.78 19.29 15.65
CA LEU A 78 -8.87 19.80 16.50
C LEU A 78 -8.34 20.25 17.87
N PHE A 79 -7.47 19.48 18.52
CA PHE A 79 -6.87 19.87 19.79
C PHE A 79 -6.14 21.21 19.71
N LYS A 80 -5.36 21.44 18.64
CA LYS A 80 -4.70 22.72 18.40
C LYS A 80 -5.66 23.86 18.06
N ALA A 81 -6.84 23.57 17.51
CA ALA A 81 -7.82 24.59 17.15
C ALA A 81 -8.61 25.11 18.36
N PHE A 82 -8.74 24.30 19.42
CA PHE A 82 -9.56 24.62 20.60
C PHE A 82 -8.75 24.97 21.86
N ASN A 83 -7.42 24.94 21.81
CA ASN A 83 -6.52 25.32 22.90
C ASN A 83 -5.57 26.42 22.46
#